data_AF-A0A9P1HEX8-F1
#
_entry.id   AF-A0A9P1HEX8-F1
#
_cell.length_a   1.000
_cell.length_b   1.000
_cell.length_c   1.000
_cell.angle_alpha   90.00
_cell.angle_beta   90.00
_cell.angle_gamma   90.00
#
_symmetry.space_group_name_H-M   'P 1'
#
loop_
_entity.id
_entity.type
_entity.pdbx_description
1 polymer ?
#
loop_
_entity_poly.entity_id
_entity_poly.type
_entity_poly.pdbx_seq_one_letter_code
_entity_poly.pdbx_strand_id
1 'polypeptide(L)' 'MPSHNEEPLDPEADQLTQFRERCADHVSDLKAVLDECNDRVNSKNETEETCHQEMMDYVHHLDECAMPKAFKSLK' A
#
# COMPACT_ATOMS: atom_id res chain seq x y z
N MET A 1 -2.90 11.49 -13.62
CA MET A 1 -2.93 10.53 -14.75
C MET A 1 -3.87 9.40 -14.32
N PRO A 2 -4.96 9.12 -15.06
CA PRO A 2 -6.10 8.38 -14.52
C PRO A 2 -5.98 6.88 -14.85
N SER A 3 -5.92 6.06 -13.82
CA SER A 3 -6.34 4.67 -13.87
C SER A 3 -6.89 4.32 -12.50
N HIS A 4 -7.98 4.99 -12.11
CA HIS A 4 -8.72 4.62 -10.91
C HIS A 4 -9.64 3.48 -11.31
N ASN A 5 -9.43 2.29 -10.73
CA ASN A 5 -10.38 1.18 -10.86
C ASN A 5 -11.79 1.72 -10.50
N GLU A 6 -12.68 1.80 -11.50
CA GLU A 6 -14.00 2.45 -11.43
C GLU A 6 -15.08 1.52 -10.86
N GLU A 7 -14.69 0.34 -10.36
CA GLU A 7 -15.63 -0.55 -9.71
C GLU A 7 -16.39 0.20 -8.59
N PRO A 8 -17.70 -0.01 -8.45
CA PRO A 8 -18.46 0.53 -7.34
C PRO A 8 -17.83 0.11 -6.02
N LEU A 9 -17.75 1.04 -5.05
CA LEU A 9 -17.36 0.67 -3.69
C LEU A 9 -18.46 -0.18 -3.08
N ASP A 10 -18.08 -1.28 -2.45
CA ASP A 10 -18.97 -2.04 -1.59
C ASP A 10 -19.20 -1.22 -0.29
N PRO A 11 -20.42 -0.76 0.01
CA PRO A 11 -20.71 0.01 1.21
C PRO A 11 -20.62 -0.81 2.51
N GLU A 12 -20.65 -2.14 2.43
CA GLU A 12 -20.54 -3.04 3.59
C GLU A 12 -19.07 -3.39 3.92
N ALA A 13 -18.17 -3.19 2.95
CA ALA A 13 -16.73 -3.42 3.12
C ALA A 13 -15.98 -2.19 3.68
N ASP A 14 -14.79 -2.43 4.24
CA ASP A 14 -13.91 -1.37 4.74
C ASP A 14 -13.45 -0.46 3.60
N GLN A 15 -13.82 0.82 3.67
CA GLN A 15 -13.53 1.78 2.61
C GLN A 15 -12.03 2.05 2.49
N LEU A 16 -11.28 2.03 3.60
CA LEU A 16 -9.85 2.26 3.56
C LEU A 16 -9.14 1.16 2.77
N THR A 17 -9.47 -0.11 3.02
CA THR A 17 -8.93 -1.26 2.30
C THR A 17 -9.23 -1.16 0.80
N GLN A 18 -10.48 -0.89 0.43
CA GLN A 18 -10.87 -0.72 -0.97
C GLN A 18 -10.09 0.40 -1.66
N PHE A 19 -9.84 1.53 -0.99
CA PHE A 19 -9.06 2.61 -1.56
C PHE A 19 -7.56 2.34 -1.58
N ARG A 20 -7.02 1.59 -0.61
CA ARG A 20 -5.63 1.12 -0.64
C ARG A 20 -5.39 0.21 -1.86
N GLU A 21 -6.29 -0.72 -2.14
CA GLU A 21 -6.20 -1.57 -3.35
C GLU A 21 -6.18 -0.73 -4.63
N ARG A 22 -7.07 0.26 -4.74
CA ARG A 22 -7.11 1.18 -5.89
C ARG A 22 -5.89 2.11 -6.00
N CYS A 23 -5.18 2.34 -4.90
CA CYS A 23 -3.99 3.17 -4.84
C CYS A 23 -2.70 2.35 -4.94
N ALA A 24 -2.76 1.01 -4.95
CA ALA A 24 -1.57 0.16 -4.95
C ALA A 24 -0.69 0.40 -6.19
N ASP A 25 -1.29 0.61 -7.35
CA ASP A 25 -0.56 0.90 -8.60
C ASP A 25 0.25 2.21 -8.54
N HIS A 26 -0.16 3.17 -7.69
CA HIS A 26 0.57 4.43 -7.54
C HIS A 26 1.88 4.29 -6.76
N VAL A 27 2.01 3.20 -5.99
CA VAL A 27 3.14 2.94 -5.11
C VAL A 27 3.83 1.62 -5.46
N SER A 28 3.66 1.14 -6.70
CA SER A 28 4.23 -0.12 -7.19
C SER A 28 5.76 -0.15 -7.05
N ASP A 29 6.43 0.98 -7.28
CA ASP A 29 7.88 1.09 -7.18
C ASP A 29 8.34 0.93 -5.72
N LEU A 30 7.64 1.54 -4.77
CA LEU A 30 7.93 1.40 -3.34
C LEU A 30 7.63 -0.02 -2.85
N LYS A 31 6.57 -0.64 -3.38
CA LYS A 31 6.26 -2.04 -3.10
C LYS A 31 7.36 -2.96 -3.60
N ALA A 32 7.91 -2.72 -4.79
CA ALA A 32 9.01 -3.50 -5.35
C ALA A 32 10.27 -3.38 -4.49
N VAL A 33 10.60 -2.19 -3.98
CA VAL A 33 11.72 -1.99 -3.05
C VAL A 33 11.51 -2.74 -1.73
N LEU A 34 10.30 -2.67 -1.17
CA LEU A 34 9.93 -3.43 0.03
C LEU A 34 10.05 -4.94 -0.20
N ASP A 35 9.60 -5.44 -1.35
CA ASP A 35 9.68 -6.86 -1.69
C ASP A 35 11.12 -7.33 -1.88
N GLU A 36 11.96 -6.53 -2.53
CA GLU A 36 13.40 -6.82 -2.64
C GLU A 36 14.07 -6.90 -1.26
N CYS A 37 13.72 -5.99 -0.35
CA CYS A 37 14.21 -6.07 1.02
C CYS A 37 13.75 -7.35 1.72
N ASN A 38 12.45 -7.69 1.60
CA ASN A 38 11.89 -8.89 2.22
C ASN A 38 12.57 -10.15 1.68
N ASP A 39 12.82 -10.23 0.38
CA ASP A 39 13.54 -11.35 -0.23
C ASP A 39 14.96 -11.48 0.33
N ARG A 40 15.66 -10.35 0.49
CA ARG A 40 17.01 -10.32 1.07
C ARG A 40 17.02 -10.77 2.53
N VAL A 41 16.09 -10.29 3.36
CA VAL A 41 15.97 -10.68 4.76
C VAL A 41 15.60 -12.15 4.89
N ASN A 42 14.60 -12.62 4.13
CA ASN A 42 14.13 -14.00 4.18
C ASN A 42 15.15 -15.01 3.62
N SER A 43 16.07 -14.57 2.75
CA SER A 43 17.14 -15.43 2.22
C SER A 43 18.25 -15.74 3.24
N LYS A 44 18.30 -15.01 4.37
CA LYS A 44 19.35 -15.15 5.39
C LYS A 44 18.83 -15.97 6.57
N ASN A 45 19.62 -16.94 7.03
CA ASN A 45 19.28 -17.73 8.22
C ASN A 45 19.37 -16.90 9.51
N GLU A 46 20.30 -15.95 9.57
CA GLU A 46 20.47 -15.01 10.70
C GLU A 46 20.88 -13.65 10.13
N THR A 47 20.12 -12.59 10.45
CA THR A 47 20.37 -11.22 9.97
C THR A 47 19.79 -10.20 10.95
N GLU A 48 20.49 -9.08 11.15
CA GLU A 48 19.98 -7.92 11.90
C GLU A 48 19.27 -6.91 10.99
N GLU A 49 19.28 -7.17 9.68
CA GLU A 49 18.60 -6.35 8.69
C GLU A 49 17.08 -6.39 8.87
N THR A 50 16.43 -5.22 8.77
CA THR A 50 14.97 -5.09 8.82
C THR A 50 14.48 -4.25 7.65
N CYS A 51 13.26 -4.51 7.18
CA CYS A 51 12.62 -3.75 6.09
C CYS A 51 11.66 -2.67 6.61
N HIS A 52 11.91 -2.14 7.82
CA HIS A 52 11.00 -1.20 8.46
C HIS A 52 10.92 0.13 7.70
N GLN A 53 12.04 0.60 7.16
CA GLN A 53 12.07 1.87 6.42
C GLN A 53 11.23 1.75 5.14
N GLU A 54 11.46 0.71 4.34
CA GLU A 54 10.75 0.43 3.10
C GLU A 54 9.25 0.20 3.37
N MET A 55 8.92 -0.45 4.48
CA MET A 55 7.52 -0.65 4.89
C MET A 55 6.85 0.69 5.21
N MET A 56 7.52 1.55 5.99
CA MET A 56 6.96 2.86 6.33
C MET A 56 6.80 3.76 5.11
N ASP A 57 7.79 3.76 4.20
CA ASP A 57 7.72 4.54 2.97
C ASP A 57 6.57 4.07 2.07
N TYR A 58 6.41 2.75 1.90
CA TYR A 58 5.29 2.17 1.15
C TYR A 58 3.93 2.55 1.77
N VAL A 59 3.75 2.34 3.08
CA VAL A 59 2.48 2.62 3.76
C VAL A 59 2.16 4.11 3.75
N HIS A 60 3.15 4.98 3.97
CA HIS A 60 2.96 6.42 3.98
C HIS A 60 2.39 6.91 2.65
N HIS A 61 3.05 6.57 1.53
CA HIS A 61 2.60 7.01 0.21
C HIS A 61 1.32 6.33 -0.25
N LEU A 62 1.08 5.08 0.17
CA LEU A 62 -0.20 4.40 -0.07
C LEU A 62 -1.34 5.16 0.61
N ASP A 63 -1.14 5.56 1.87
CA ASP A 63 -2.14 6.25 2.67
C ASP A 63 -2.34 7.71 2.26
N GLU A 64 -1.31 8.40 1.78
CA GLU A 64 -1.45 9.73 1.14
C GLU A 64 -2.48 9.67 -0.01
N CYS A 65 -2.50 8.58 -0.76
CA CYS A 65 -3.49 8.34 -1.81
C CYS A 65 -4.86 7.89 -1.27
N ALA A 66 -4.88 6.91 -0.37
CA ALA A 66 -6.11 6.19 0.03
C ALA A 66 -6.94 6.95 1.07
N MET A 67 -6.30 7.51 2.11
CA MET A 67 -6.98 8.08 3.27
C MET A 67 -7.94 9.23 2.91
N PRO A 68 -7.56 10.23 2.10
CA PRO A 68 -8.48 11.32 1.76
C PRO A 68 -9.71 10.86 0.97
N LYS A 69 -9.62 9.74 0.25
CA LYS A 69 -10.74 9.16 -0.50
C LYS A 69 -11.64 8.34 0.42
N ALA A 70 -11.05 7.51 1.27
CA ALA A 70 -11.76 6.72 2.26
C ALA A 70 -12.55 7.61 3.24
N PHE A 71 -11.96 8.69 3.76
CA PHE A 71 -12.68 9.61 4.65
C PHE A 71 -13.85 10.32 3.96
N LYS A 72 -13.77 10.58 2.65
CA LYS A 72 -14.86 11.20 1.89
C LYS A 72 -16.01 10.23 1.61
N SER A 73 -15.78 8.92 1.65
CA SER A 73 -16.82 7.91 1.44
C SER A 73 -17.54 7.49 2.73
N LEU A 74 -17.02 7.86 3.91
CA LEU A 74 -17.69 7.66 5.18
C LEU A 74 -18.86 8.64 5.35
N LYS A 75 -19.96 8.16 5.94
CA LYS A 75 -21.16 8.96 6.27
C LYS A 75 -21.16 9.39 7.73
#